data_AF-A0A6D2GC28-F1
#
_entry.id   AF-A0A6D2GC28-F1
#
_cell.length_a   1.000
_cell.length_b   1.000
_cell.length_c   1.000
_cell.angle_alpha   90.00
_cell.angle_beta   90.00
_cell.angle_gamma   90.00
#
_symmetry.space_group_name_H-M   'P 1'
#
loop_
_entity.id
_entity.type
_entity.pdbx_description
1 polymer ?
#
loop_
_entity_poly.entity_id
_entity_poly.type
_entity_poly.pdbx_seq_one_letter_code
_entity_poly.pdbx_strand_id
1 'polypeptide(L)' 'MSKSENLYSAARELIPGGVNSPVRAFTGVGGTPTVYRKSGRRLAL' A
#
# COMPACT_ATOMS: atom_id res chain seq x y z
N MET A 1 13.25 1.50 -8.92
CA MET A 1 12.36 0.67 -8.10
C MET A 1 12.25 1.30 -6.71
N SER A 2 11.07 1.73 -6.30
CA SER A 2 10.84 2.30 -4.97
C SER A 2 10.68 1.21 -3.90
N LYS A 3 10.85 1.57 -2.61
CA LYS A 3 10.59 0.63 -1.50
C LYS A 3 9.15 0.11 -1.53
N SER A 4 8.18 0.97 -1.87
CA SER A 4 6.78 0.58 -2.00
C SER A 4 6.57 -0.41 -3.14
N GLU A 5 7.20 -0.20 -4.30
CA GLU A 5 7.14 -1.14 -5.43
C GLU A 5 7.68 -2.52 -5.05
N ASN A 6 8.82 -2.60 -4.36
CA ASN A 6 9.41 -3.86 -3.93
C ASN A 6 8.51 -4.62 -2.93
N LEU A 7 7.90 -3.89 -2.00
CA LEU A 7 6.99 -4.50 -1.03
C LEU A 7 5.69 -4.96 -1.69
N TYR A 8 5.18 -4.19 -2.65
CA TYR A 8 4.00 -4.58 -3.41
C TYR A 8 4.27 -5.78 -4.32
N SER A 9 5.44 -5.85 -4.97
CA SER A 9 5.81 -7.01 -5.80
C SER A 9 5.89 -8.29 -4.96
N ALA A 10 6.55 -8.22 -3.79
CA ALA A 10 6.59 -9.36 -2.86
C ALA A 10 5.19 -9.73 -2.34
N ALA A 11 4.34 -8.74 -2.04
CA ALA A 11 2.98 -9.00 -1.55
C ALA A 11 2.11 -9.70 -2.60
N ARG A 12 2.30 -9.44 -3.90
CA ARG A 12 1.54 -10.09 -4.98
C ARG A 12 1.78 -11.59 -5.08
N GLU A 13 2.93 -12.08 -4.60
CA GLU A 13 3.23 -13.52 -4.56
C GLU A 13 2.49 -14.25 -3.44
N LEU A 14 2.07 -13.52 -2.39
CA LEU A 14 1.51 -14.09 -1.16
C LEU A 14 0.02 -13.79 -0.98
N ILE A 15 -0.45 -12.65 -1.49
CA ILE A 15 -1.79 -12.13 -1.26
C ILE A 15 -2.43 -11.82 -2.62
N PRO A 16 -3.65 -12.31 -2.91
CA PRO A 16 -4.36 -11.97 -4.14
C PRO A 16 -4.46 -10.46 -4.33
N GLY A 17 -3.95 -9.95 -5.46
CA GLY A 17 -3.92 -8.51 -5.74
C GLY A 17 -2.89 -7.71 -4.92
N GLY A 18 -2.03 -8.37 -4.13
CA GLY A 18 -0.98 -7.74 -3.33
C GLY A 18 -1.47 -6.92 -2.13
N VAL A 19 -2.75 -7.01 -1.77
CA VAL A 19 -3.38 -6.23 -0.69
C VAL A 19 -4.49 -7.01 0.03
N ASN A 20 -4.69 -6.72 1.32
CA ASN A 20 -5.75 -7.35 2.14
C ASN A 20 -7.16 -6.75 1.91
N SER A 21 -7.30 -5.72 1.07
CA SER A 21 -8.59 -5.11 0.73
C SER A 21 -8.53 -4.58 -0.71
N PRO A 22 -9.46 -4.98 -1.61
CA PRO A 22 -9.38 -4.67 -3.04
C PRO A 22 -9.21 -3.18 -3.37
N VAL A 23 -9.86 -2.30 -2.60
CA VAL A 23 -9.76 -0.83 -2.77
C VAL A 23 -8.31 -0.34 -2.72
N ARG A 24 -7.42 -1.04 -1.98
CA ARG A 24 -6.01 -0.64 -1.84
C ARG A 24 -5.16 -0.98 -3.05
N ALA A 25 -5.63 -1.81 -3.98
CA ALA A 25 -4.89 -2.17 -5.19
C ALA A 25 -4.88 -1.05 -6.26
N PHE A 26 -5.66 0.03 -6.03
CA PHE A 26 -5.76 1.20 -6.91
C PHE A 26 -6.20 0.88 -8.35
N THR A 27 -6.88 -0.25 -8.57
CA THR A 27 -7.32 -0.70 -9.90
C THR A 27 -8.25 0.29 -10.61
N GLY A 28 -9.07 1.05 -9.88
CA GLY A 28 -9.99 2.04 -10.44
C GLY A 28 -9.38 3.41 -10.76
N VAL A 29 -8.18 3.72 -10.27
CA VAL A 29 -7.52 5.03 -10.43
C VAL A 29 -6.15 4.95 -11.11
N GLY A 30 -5.59 3.74 -11.24
CA GLY A 30 -4.26 3.50 -11.77
C GLY A 30 -3.14 3.76 -10.76
N GLY A 31 -1.92 3.36 -11.13
CA GLY A 31 -0.72 3.51 -10.30
C GLY A 31 -0.41 2.32 -9.40
N THR A 32 0.64 2.48 -8.58
CA THR A 32 1.11 1.45 -7.64
C THR A 32 0.75 1.86 -6.21
N PRO A 33 0.19 0.96 -5.39
CA PRO A 33 -0.11 1.26 -3.99
C PRO A 33 1.14 1.66 -3.21
N THR A 34 1.06 2.76 -2.47
CA THR A 34 2.15 3.21 -1.58
C THR A 34 2.02 2.56 -0.22
N VAL A 35 3.10 1.96 0.28
CA VAL A 35 3.17 1.44 1.65
C VAL A 35 3.52 2.58 2.59
N TYR A 36 2.72 2.78 3.63
CA TYR A 36 2.92 3.83 4.62
C TYR A 36 2.94 3.28 6.05
N ARG A 37 3.68 3.97 6.91
CA ARG A 37 3.63 3.77 8.36
C ARG A 37 2.83 4.91 8.97
N LYS A 38 2.00 4.60 9.96
CA LYS A 38 1.27 5.62 10.71
C LYS A 38 2.26 6.58 11.39
N SER A 39 2.15 7.87 11.10
CA SER A 39 2.74 8.94 11.89
C SER A 39 1.62 9.61 12.68
N GLY A 40 1.70 9.58 14.01
CA GLY A 40 0.69 10.21 14.86
C GLY A 40 0.67 11.73 14.66
N ARG A 41 -0.53 12.33 14.63
CA ARG A 41 -0.71 13.77 14.79
C ARG A 41 -0.88 14.03 16.29
N ARG A 42 -0.02 14.86 16.89
CA ARG A 42 -0.21 15.29 18.28
C ARG A 42 -1.41 16.23 18.31
N LEU A 43 -2.49 15.83 18.97
CA LEU A 43 -3.58 16.75 19.29
C LEU A 43 -3.03 17.77 20.30
N ALA A 44 -3.14 19.06 19.98
CA ALA A 44 -3.03 20.11 20.99
C ALA A 44 -4.37 20.13 21.72
N LEU A 45 -4.34 19.84 23.02
CA LEU A 45 -5.44 20.09 23.94
C LEU A 45 -5.32 21.50 24.49
#